data_AF-A0A1C5ALB9-F1
#
_entry.id   AF-A0A1C5ALB9-F1
#
_cell.length_a   1.000
_cell.length_b   1.000
_cell.length_c   1.000
_cell.angle_alpha   90.00
_cell.angle_beta   90.00
_cell.angle_gamma   90.00
#
_symmetry.space_group_name_H-M   'P 1'
#
loop_
_entity.id
_entity.type
_entity.pdbx_description
1 polymer ?
#
loop_
_entity_poly.entity_id
_entity_poly.type
_entity_poly.pdbx_seq_one_letter_code
_entity_poly.pdbx_strand_id
1 'polypeptide(L)'
;MLDAGTLVKQFAEEPGSVFLDVIRTASEPINAQAIKAQVIEAGVKKADVDHRWRLFQRGVKWHPHITAVNKKYGWSAERQSARSSLDVLAGHLLKKLPSWVAQHLVQNVAAALDASEATASGWDHEFEEARLVADLAVAVEVLQSRGDTITEVVKLLEDEARRKRLWPLGRPGESLLFDPDSHEAESGAPDNGTVVRVVRSGYIWRGRGEPIVAAKAAVAL
;
A
#
# COMPACT_ATOMS: atom_id res chain seq x y z
N MET A 1 -13.63 -24.29 9.05
CA MET A 1 -12.76 -24.10 10.23
C MET A 1 -11.45 -24.78 9.91
N LEU A 2 -10.31 -24.07 9.93
CA LEU A 2 -9.00 -24.69 9.71
C LEU A 2 -8.75 -25.74 10.81
N ASP A 3 -8.18 -26.89 10.46
CA ASP A 3 -7.76 -27.85 11.48
C ASP A 3 -6.59 -27.28 12.31
N ALA A 4 -6.48 -27.70 13.57
CA ALA A 4 -5.50 -27.14 14.51
C ALA A 4 -4.03 -27.34 14.05
N GLY A 5 -3.74 -28.45 13.35
CA GLY A 5 -2.38 -28.74 12.86
C GLY A 5 -1.96 -27.81 11.73
N THR A 6 -2.87 -27.52 10.82
CA THR A 6 -2.68 -26.57 9.71
C THR A 6 -2.47 -25.15 10.24
N LEU A 7 -3.24 -24.75 11.27
CA LEU A 7 -3.12 -23.44 11.92
C LEU A 7 -1.74 -23.22 12.56
N VAL A 8 -1.22 -24.21 13.29
CA VAL A 8 0.10 -24.12 13.93
C VAL A 8 1.21 -24.01 12.89
N LYS A 9 1.13 -24.79 11.81
CA LYS A 9 2.12 -24.74 10.73
C LYS A 9 2.08 -23.37 10.02
N GLN A 10 0.90 -22.91 9.65
CA GLN A 10 0.71 -21.58 9.03
C GLN A 10 1.17 -20.45 9.95
N PHE A 11 0.96 -20.56 11.26
CA PHE A 11 1.39 -19.53 12.20
C PHE A 11 2.92 -19.40 12.27
N ALA A 12 3.67 -20.49 12.06
CA ALA A 12 5.13 -20.44 12.04
C ALA A 12 5.66 -19.70 10.80
N GLU A 13 4.98 -19.84 9.66
CA GLU A 13 5.37 -19.25 8.37
C GLU A 13 4.83 -17.82 8.23
N GLU A 14 3.52 -17.64 8.40
CA GLU A 14 2.79 -16.38 8.22
C GLU A 14 1.79 -16.08 9.36
N PRO A 15 2.28 -15.62 10.52
CA PRO A 15 1.42 -15.30 11.67
C PRO A 15 0.32 -14.27 11.34
N GLY A 16 0.59 -13.33 10.43
CA GLY A 16 -0.36 -12.28 10.06
C GLY A 16 -1.59 -12.83 9.33
N SER A 17 -1.38 -13.74 8.39
CA SER A 17 -2.45 -14.41 7.63
C SER A 17 -3.38 -15.21 8.56
N VAL A 18 -2.81 -15.87 9.58
CA VAL A 18 -3.59 -16.58 10.61
C VAL A 18 -4.51 -15.64 11.40
N PHE A 19 -4.01 -14.49 11.84
CA PHE A 19 -4.85 -13.52 12.55
C PHE A 19 -5.97 -12.96 11.67
N LEU A 20 -5.69 -12.72 10.38
CA LEU A 20 -6.70 -12.28 9.43
C LEU A 20 -7.79 -13.32 9.24
N ASP A 21 -7.43 -14.60 9.13
CA ASP A 21 -8.40 -15.68 8.99
C ASP A 21 -9.31 -15.81 10.20
N VAL A 22 -8.76 -15.63 11.41
CA VAL A 22 -9.56 -15.58 12.63
C VAL A 22 -10.56 -14.41 12.60
N ILE A 23 -10.13 -13.21 12.17
CA ILE A 23 -11.03 -12.05 12.05
C ILE A 23 -12.08 -12.27 10.94
N ARG A 24 -11.68 -12.85 9.81
CA ARG A 24 -12.52 -13.10 8.63
C ARG A 24 -13.61 -14.14 8.88
N THR A 25 -13.31 -15.15 9.69
CA THR A 25 -14.24 -16.25 9.99
C THR A 25 -15.15 -15.97 11.17
N ALA A 26 -14.87 -14.92 11.95
CA ALA A 26 -15.75 -14.50 13.03
C ALA A 26 -17.06 -13.92 12.49
N SER A 27 -18.18 -14.33 13.10
CA SER A 27 -19.52 -13.85 12.71
C SER A 27 -19.78 -12.40 13.13
N GLU A 28 -19.03 -11.89 14.11
CA GLU A 28 -19.14 -10.54 14.64
C GLU A 28 -17.75 -9.94 14.89
N PRO A 29 -17.61 -8.60 14.99
CA PRO A 29 -16.34 -7.99 15.36
C PRO A 29 -15.80 -8.51 16.69
N ILE A 30 -14.58 -9.05 16.66
CA ILE A 30 -13.92 -9.70 17.80
C ILE A 30 -12.80 -8.84 18.37
N ASN A 31 -12.58 -8.93 19.68
CA ASN A 31 -11.50 -8.20 20.33
C ASN A 31 -10.16 -8.97 20.24
N ALA A 32 -9.06 -8.27 20.51
CA ALA A 32 -7.71 -8.85 20.48
C ALA A 32 -7.54 -10.07 21.41
N GLN A 33 -8.22 -10.10 22.56
CA GLN A 33 -8.11 -11.21 23.50
C GLN A 33 -8.74 -12.48 22.92
N ALA A 34 -9.92 -12.38 22.30
CA ALA A 34 -10.59 -13.49 21.64
C ALA A 34 -9.79 -14.02 20.44
N ILE A 35 -9.22 -13.12 19.61
CA ILE A 35 -8.36 -13.51 18.48
C ILE A 35 -7.19 -14.36 18.98
N LYS A 36 -6.47 -13.88 20.00
CA LYS A 36 -5.31 -14.59 20.56
C LYS A 36 -5.71 -15.91 21.21
N ALA A 37 -6.85 -15.95 21.91
CA ALA A 37 -7.34 -17.17 22.55
C ALA A 37 -7.55 -18.30 21.53
N GLN A 38 -8.18 -18.02 20.38
CA GLN A 38 -8.38 -19.02 19.33
C GLN A 38 -7.07 -19.60 18.79
N VAL A 39 -6.05 -18.75 18.59
CA VAL A 39 -4.73 -19.21 18.12
C VAL A 39 -4.00 -20.03 19.19
N ILE A 40 -4.17 -19.69 20.47
CA ILE A 40 -3.62 -20.45 21.60
C ILE A 40 -4.32 -21.81 21.74
N GLU A 41 -5.65 -21.85 21.61
CA GLU A 41 -6.45 -23.09 21.64
C GLU A 41 -6.06 -24.04 20.51
N ALA A 42 -5.61 -23.51 19.36
CA ALA A 42 -5.05 -24.31 18.27
C ALA A 42 -3.67 -24.92 18.59
N GLY A 43 -3.06 -24.62 19.74
CA GLY A 43 -1.81 -25.20 20.22
C GLY A 43 -0.57 -24.30 20.10
N VAL A 44 -0.73 -23.03 19.70
CA VAL A 44 0.38 -22.09 19.63
C VAL A 44 0.71 -21.54 21.03
N LYS A 45 2.00 -21.43 21.35
CA LYS A 45 2.44 -20.89 22.65
C LYS A 45 1.99 -19.44 22.82
N LYS A 46 1.40 -19.13 23.97
CA LYS A 46 0.93 -17.78 24.32
C LYS A 46 1.97 -16.67 24.11
N ALA A 47 3.22 -16.92 24.50
CA ALA A 47 4.30 -15.95 24.35
C ALA A 47 4.55 -15.56 22.87
N ASP A 48 4.49 -16.55 21.98
CA ASP A 48 4.67 -16.34 20.54
C ASP A 48 3.49 -15.57 19.96
N VAL A 49 2.26 -15.94 20.36
CA VAL A 49 1.03 -15.23 19.98
C VAL A 49 1.07 -13.77 20.40
N ASP A 50 1.40 -13.47 21.66
CA ASP A 50 1.49 -12.10 22.17
C ASP A 50 2.59 -11.28 21.48
N HIS A 51 3.73 -11.89 21.15
CA HIS A 51 4.79 -11.23 20.41
C HIS A 51 4.35 -10.89 18.97
N ARG A 52 3.83 -11.87 18.23
CA ARG A 52 3.42 -11.69 16.82
C ARG A 52 2.21 -10.76 16.71
N TRP A 53 1.28 -10.81 17.65
CA TRP A 53 0.13 -9.90 17.68
C TRP A 53 0.54 -8.42 17.73
N ARG A 54 1.55 -8.08 18.54
CA ARG A 54 2.05 -6.68 18.60
C ARG A 54 2.60 -6.19 17.26
N LEU A 55 3.22 -7.07 16.48
CA LEU A 55 3.71 -6.75 15.14
C LEU A 55 2.55 -6.61 14.15
N PHE A 56 1.60 -7.55 14.20
CA PHE A 56 0.39 -7.52 13.39
C PHE A 56 -0.42 -6.23 13.58
N GLN A 57 -0.60 -5.82 14.84
CA GLN A 57 -1.40 -4.63 15.19
C GLN A 57 -0.86 -3.33 14.57
N ARG A 58 0.45 -3.25 14.26
CA ARG A 58 1.03 -2.07 13.59
C ARG A 58 0.59 -1.98 12.13
N GLY A 59 0.40 -3.12 11.46
CA GLY A 59 0.04 -3.22 10.05
C GLY A 59 -1.46 -3.34 9.78
N VAL A 60 -2.23 -3.87 10.73
CA VAL A 60 -3.65 -4.21 10.51
C VAL A 60 -4.52 -3.01 10.11
N LYS A 61 -4.18 -1.80 10.56
CA LYS A 61 -4.89 -0.57 10.21
C LYS A 61 -4.81 -0.22 8.71
N TRP A 62 -3.84 -0.79 8.00
CA TRP A 62 -3.64 -0.60 6.57
C TRP A 62 -4.34 -1.68 5.74
N HIS A 63 -4.95 -2.69 6.37
CA HIS A 63 -5.58 -3.75 5.64
C HIS A 63 -6.92 -3.28 5.04
N PRO A 64 -7.16 -3.43 3.73
CA PRO A 64 -8.30 -2.81 3.04
C PRO A 64 -9.67 -3.34 3.49
N HIS A 65 -9.72 -4.53 4.09
CA HIS A 65 -10.95 -5.14 4.60
C HIS A 65 -11.15 -5.04 6.11
N ILE A 66 -10.16 -4.59 6.88
CA ILE A 66 -10.28 -4.62 8.35
C ILE A 66 -10.83 -3.30 8.85
N THR A 67 -11.93 -3.38 9.62
CA THR A 67 -12.42 -2.27 10.42
C THR A 67 -11.99 -2.44 11.86
N ALA A 68 -11.54 -1.35 12.49
CA ALA A 68 -11.16 -1.33 13.90
C ALA A 68 -12.01 -0.29 14.64
N VAL A 69 -13.09 -0.75 15.30
CA VAL A 69 -14.04 0.12 16.04
C VAL A 69 -14.13 -0.36 17.48
N ASN A 70 -14.02 0.55 18.45
CA ASN A 70 -14.14 0.21 19.88
C ASN A 70 -13.23 -0.95 20.33
N LYS A 71 -11.98 -0.99 19.82
CA LYS A 71 -10.99 -2.07 20.08
C LYS A 71 -11.44 -3.48 19.63
N LYS A 72 -12.44 -3.55 18.77
CA LYS A 72 -12.86 -4.76 18.07
C LYS A 72 -12.43 -4.68 16.60
N TYR A 73 -12.08 -5.82 16.05
CA TYR A 73 -11.67 -6.01 14.67
C TYR A 73 -12.77 -6.77 13.95
N GLY A 74 -13.24 -6.21 12.84
CA GLY A 74 -14.23 -6.84 11.98
C GLY A 74 -13.70 -6.97 10.55
N TRP A 75 -14.18 -7.99 9.85
CA TRP A 75 -14.02 -8.07 8.41
C TRP A 75 -15.17 -7.33 7.73
N SER A 76 -14.84 -6.36 6.88
CA SER A 76 -15.80 -5.60 6.09
C SER A 76 -15.92 -6.19 4.69
N ALA A 77 -17.16 -6.33 4.23
CA ALA A 77 -17.45 -6.64 2.82
C ALA A 77 -17.10 -5.44 1.93
N GLU A 78 -17.37 -4.22 2.42
CA GLU A 78 -16.96 -2.98 1.78
C GLU A 78 -15.47 -2.74 2.02
N ARG A 79 -14.71 -2.63 0.93
CA ARG A 79 -13.27 -2.41 0.95
C ARG A 79 -12.99 -0.92 1.08
N GLN A 80 -11.84 -0.56 1.64
CA GLN A 80 -11.28 0.77 1.44
C GLN A 80 -11.12 1.05 -0.06
N SER A 81 -11.15 2.33 -0.44
CA SER A 81 -10.98 2.71 -1.85
C SER A 81 -9.63 2.23 -2.39
N ALA A 82 -9.58 1.94 -3.69
CA ALA A 82 -8.34 1.60 -4.38
C ALA A 82 -7.30 2.72 -4.23
N ARG A 83 -7.74 3.98 -4.30
CA ARG A 83 -6.90 5.16 -4.06
C ARG A 83 -6.23 5.14 -2.69
N SER A 84 -6.99 4.91 -1.61
CA SER A 84 -6.40 4.80 -0.27
C SER A 84 -5.42 3.64 -0.18
N SER A 85 -5.67 2.53 -0.90
CA SER A 85 -4.75 1.39 -0.93
C SER A 85 -3.45 1.71 -1.68
N LEU A 86 -3.54 2.44 -2.79
CA LEU A 86 -2.40 2.92 -3.56
C LEU A 86 -1.57 3.94 -2.77
N ASP A 87 -2.23 4.88 -2.06
CA ASP A 87 -1.55 5.85 -1.20
C ASP A 87 -0.73 5.17 -0.09
N VAL A 88 -1.29 4.11 0.53
CA VAL A 88 -0.58 3.31 1.53
C VAL A 88 0.60 2.56 0.90
N LEU A 89 0.43 1.94 -0.27
CA LEU A 89 1.53 1.30 -0.98
C LEU A 89 2.65 2.31 -1.25
N ALA A 90 2.32 3.44 -1.88
CA ALA A 90 3.27 4.49 -2.25
C ALA A 90 4.00 5.08 -1.03
N GLY A 91 3.28 5.39 0.06
CA GLY A 91 3.85 5.93 1.29
C GLY A 91 4.76 4.95 2.04
N HIS A 92 4.66 3.66 1.74
CA HIS A 92 5.45 2.60 2.38
C HIS A 92 6.37 1.84 1.42
N LEU A 93 6.55 2.27 0.16
CA LEU A 93 7.49 1.64 -0.78
C LEU A 93 8.92 1.55 -0.22
N LEU A 94 9.33 2.52 0.60
CA LEU A 94 10.65 2.54 1.27
C LEU A 94 10.66 1.85 2.64
N LYS A 95 9.50 1.58 3.24
CA LYS A 95 9.36 0.97 4.58
C LYS A 95 8.73 -0.40 4.41
N LYS A 96 9.50 -1.49 4.55
CA LYS A 96 9.03 -2.89 4.38
C LYS A 96 7.64 -3.12 5.00
N LEU A 97 6.59 -3.06 4.17
CA LEU A 97 5.26 -3.52 4.55
C LEU A 97 5.32 -5.01 4.81
N PRO A 98 4.57 -5.53 5.79
CA PRO A 98 4.35 -6.96 5.88
C PRO A 98 3.75 -7.48 4.56
N SER A 99 4.25 -8.63 4.07
CA SER A 99 3.80 -9.23 2.79
C SER A 99 2.29 -9.39 2.73
N TRP A 100 1.67 -9.87 3.82
CA TRP A 100 0.23 -10.05 3.94
C TRP A 100 -0.57 -8.74 3.81
N VAL A 101 0.00 -7.58 4.18
CA VAL A 101 -0.66 -6.28 3.97
C VAL A 101 -0.50 -5.87 2.51
N ALA A 102 0.73 -5.92 2.00
CA ALA A 102 1.05 -5.48 0.63
C ALA A 102 0.23 -6.26 -0.42
N GLN A 103 0.11 -7.58 -0.26
CA GLN A 103 -0.66 -8.43 -1.16
C GLN A 103 -2.14 -8.01 -1.23
N HIS A 104 -2.78 -7.77 -0.08
CA HIS A 104 -4.19 -7.37 -0.06
C HIS A 104 -4.40 -5.95 -0.59
N LEU A 105 -3.46 -5.03 -0.38
CA LEU A 105 -3.51 -3.70 -0.98
C LEU A 105 -3.44 -3.78 -2.52
N VAL A 106 -2.51 -4.56 -3.05
CA VAL A 106 -2.37 -4.79 -4.51
C VAL A 106 -3.63 -5.44 -5.07
N GLN A 107 -4.16 -6.48 -4.41
CA GLN A 107 -5.41 -7.13 -4.83
C GLN A 107 -6.61 -6.18 -4.80
N ASN A 108 -6.68 -5.29 -3.81
CA ASN A 108 -7.76 -4.33 -3.73
C ASN A 108 -7.71 -3.32 -4.89
N VAL A 109 -6.51 -2.85 -5.24
CA VAL A 109 -6.31 -1.99 -6.41
C VAL A 109 -6.72 -2.75 -7.67
N ALA A 110 -6.15 -3.94 -7.92
CA ALA A 110 -6.46 -4.76 -9.09
C ALA A 110 -7.96 -5.02 -9.27
N ALA A 111 -8.66 -5.43 -8.20
CA ALA A 111 -10.09 -5.70 -8.26
C ALA A 111 -10.94 -4.45 -8.56
N ALA A 112 -10.50 -3.27 -8.15
CA ALA A 112 -11.18 -2.02 -8.53
C ALA A 112 -10.96 -1.69 -10.01
N LEU A 113 -9.80 -2.04 -10.56
CA LEU A 113 -9.51 -1.92 -11.99
C LEU A 113 -10.45 -2.81 -12.80
N ASP A 114 -10.55 -4.10 -12.42
CA ASP A 114 -11.43 -5.08 -13.06
C ASP A 114 -12.90 -4.62 -13.04
N ALA A 115 -13.35 -4.02 -11.93
CA ALA A 115 -14.71 -3.52 -11.78
C ALA A 115 -14.99 -2.25 -12.59
N SER A 116 -13.98 -1.39 -12.79
CA SER A 116 -14.09 -0.16 -13.58
C SER A 116 -14.26 -0.43 -15.08
N GLU A 117 -13.68 -1.52 -15.60
CA GLU A 117 -13.87 -1.98 -16.98
C GLU A 117 -15.32 -2.43 -17.28
N ALA A 118 -16.16 -2.62 -16.26
CA ALA A 118 -17.52 -3.15 -16.42
C ALA A 118 -18.65 -2.10 -16.45
N THR A 119 -18.41 -0.83 -16.07
CA THR A 119 -19.50 0.12 -15.69
C THR A 119 -19.51 1.47 -16.44
N ALA A 120 -19.38 1.46 -17.77
CA ALA A 120 -19.20 2.68 -18.55
C ALA A 120 -20.33 3.70 -18.65
N SER A 121 -20.24 4.76 -17.82
CA SER A 121 -20.43 6.14 -18.28
C SER A 121 -19.86 7.15 -17.25
N GLY A 122 -18.59 7.52 -17.47
CA GLY A 122 -17.76 8.41 -16.64
C GLY A 122 -16.29 7.96 -16.63
N TRP A 123 -15.78 7.53 -17.79
CA TRP A 123 -14.78 6.46 -17.90
C TRP A 123 -13.31 6.87 -17.95
N ASP A 124 -12.99 8.05 -18.44
CA ASP A 124 -11.62 8.30 -18.91
C ASP A 124 -10.57 8.45 -17.80
N HIS A 125 -10.94 8.87 -16.59
CA HIS A 125 -9.94 9.13 -15.54
C HIS A 125 -9.60 7.87 -14.72
N GLU A 126 -10.62 7.15 -14.23
CA GLU A 126 -10.42 5.91 -13.47
C GLU A 126 -9.83 4.81 -14.34
N PHE A 127 -10.22 4.75 -15.63
CA PHE A 127 -9.62 3.83 -16.59
C PHE A 127 -8.15 4.16 -16.87
N GLU A 128 -7.76 5.43 -16.96
CA GLU A 128 -6.34 5.78 -17.17
C GLU A 128 -5.48 5.52 -15.93
N GLU A 129 -6.02 5.72 -14.71
CA GLU A 129 -5.34 5.29 -13.48
C GLU A 129 -5.20 3.76 -13.44
N ALA A 130 -6.25 3.03 -13.79
CA ALA A 130 -6.26 1.57 -13.89
C ALA A 130 -5.22 1.05 -14.88
N ARG A 131 -5.22 1.64 -16.07
CA ARG A 131 -4.28 1.32 -17.16
C ARG A 131 -2.84 1.60 -16.77
N LEU A 132 -2.57 2.71 -16.07
CA LEU A 132 -1.22 3.02 -15.57
C LEU A 132 -0.75 2.00 -14.51
N VAL A 133 -1.64 1.54 -13.64
CA VAL A 133 -1.32 0.50 -12.65
C VAL A 133 -1.12 -0.86 -13.31
N ALA A 134 -1.92 -1.21 -14.32
CA ALA A 134 -1.77 -2.44 -15.09
C ALA A 134 -0.46 -2.44 -15.90
N ASP A 135 -0.13 -1.32 -16.57
CA ASP A 135 1.13 -1.12 -17.29
C ASP A 135 2.33 -1.30 -16.31
N LEU A 136 2.22 -0.77 -15.08
CA LEU A 136 3.22 -0.93 -14.02
C LEU A 136 3.35 -2.38 -13.53
N ALA A 137 2.24 -3.08 -13.31
CA ALA A 137 2.24 -4.47 -12.86
C ALA A 137 2.85 -5.41 -13.91
N VAL A 138 2.45 -5.27 -15.17
CA VAL A 138 3.02 -6.04 -16.30
C VAL A 138 4.51 -5.77 -16.44
N ALA A 139 4.95 -4.52 -16.30
CA ALA A 139 6.38 -4.18 -16.33
C ALA A 139 7.14 -4.91 -15.21
N VAL A 140 6.65 -4.88 -13.98
CA VAL A 140 7.29 -5.56 -12.83
C VAL A 140 7.33 -7.08 -13.03
N GLU A 141 6.26 -7.71 -13.51
CA GLU A 141 6.20 -9.16 -13.75
C GLU A 141 7.19 -9.61 -14.84
N VAL A 142 7.26 -8.87 -15.95
CA VAL A 142 8.21 -9.16 -17.03
C VAL A 142 9.65 -9.07 -16.53
N LEU A 143 9.95 -8.08 -15.69
CA LEU A 143 11.29 -7.87 -15.13
C LEU A 143 11.64 -8.95 -14.08
N GLN A 144 10.69 -9.35 -13.23
CA GLN A 144 10.89 -10.47 -12.30
C GLN A 144 11.17 -11.79 -13.03
N SER A 145 10.47 -12.05 -14.13
CA SER A 145 10.67 -13.28 -14.92
C SER A 145 12.07 -13.39 -15.57
N ARG A 146 12.77 -12.26 -15.70
CA ARG A 146 14.11 -12.16 -16.31
C ARG A 146 15.25 -12.14 -15.29
N GLY A 147 14.93 -12.05 -14.00
CA GLY A 147 15.91 -11.89 -12.93
C GLY A 147 16.49 -10.49 -12.84
N ASP A 148 15.82 -9.49 -13.42
CA ASP A 148 16.28 -8.11 -13.43
C ASP A 148 16.28 -7.52 -12.00
N THR A 149 17.26 -6.67 -11.72
CA THR A 149 17.47 -6.02 -10.42
C THR A 149 16.50 -4.86 -10.22
N ILE A 150 16.26 -4.48 -8.95
CA ILE A 150 15.40 -3.33 -8.59
C ILE A 150 15.83 -2.04 -9.32
N THR A 151 17.13 -1.86 -9.59
CA THR A 151 17.66 -0.71 -10.33
C THR A 151 17.18 -0.67 -11.79
N GLU A 152 17.07 -1.84 -12.43
CA GLU A 152 16.57 -1.96 -13.80
C GLU A 152 15.06 -1.74 -13.86
N VAL A 153 14.32 -2.20 -12.84
CA VAL A 153 12.89 -1.90 -12.66
C VAL A 153 12.67 -0.39 -12.57
N VAL A 154 13.40 0.29 -11.68
CA VAL A 154 13.29 1.76 -11.51
C VAL A 154 13.57 2.49 -12.81
N LYS A 155 14.62 2.11 -13.54
CA LYS A 155 14.97 2.73 -14.83
C LYS A 155 13.84 2.58 -15.87
N LEU A 156 13.25 1.39 -15.98
CA LEU A 156 12.13 1.17 -16.91
C LEU A 156 10.92 2.03 -16.55
N LEU A 157 10.60 2.14 -15.26
CA LEU A 157 9.48 2.97 -14.79
C LEU A 157 9.73 4.46 -15.00
N GLU A 158 10.97 4.92 -14.82
CA GLU A 158 11.34 6.29 -15.18
C GLU A 158 11.19 6.56 -16.68
N ASP A 159 11.55 5.59 -17.53
CA ASP A 159 11.41 5.70 -18.97
C ASP A 159 9.95 5.69 -19.41
N GLU A 160 9.10 4.87 -18.80
CA GLU A 160 7.67 4.85 -19.07
C GLU A 160 6.97 6.12 -18.56
N ALA A 161 7.30 6.60 -17.36
CA ALA A 161 6.85 7.89 -16.85
C ALA A 161 7.19 9.02 -17.83
N ARG A 162 8.43 9.05 -18.35
CA ARG A 162 8.85 10.00 -19.39
C ARG A 162 8.01 9.89 -20.66
N ARG A 163 7.72 8.69 -21.15
CA ARG A 163 6.86 8.48 -22.35
C ARG A 163 5.45 9.03 -22.15
N LYS A 164 4.90 8.88 -20.94
CA LYS A 164 3.60 9.44 -20.54
C LYS A 164 3.68 10.94 -20.16
N ARG A 165 4.84 11.57 -20.40
CA ARG A 165 5.13 12.99 -20.13
C ARG A 165 5.08 13.37 -18.65
N LEU A 166 5.32 12.41 -17.77
CA LEU A 166 5.55 12.63 -16.36
C LEU A 166 7.02 12.91 -16.13
N TRP A 167 7.30 13.98 -15.38
CA TRP A 167 8.64 14.41 -15.03
C TRP A 167 8.77 14.46 -13.51
N PRO A 168 9.88 13.96 -12.93
CA PRO A 168 10.04 13.98 -11.49
C PRO A 168 10.20 15.42 -10.98
N LEU A 169 9.52 15.71 -9.88
CA LEU A 169 9.72 16.91 -9.06
C LEU A 169 10.76 16.58 -7.99
N GLY A 170 12.03 16.67 -8.38
CA GLY A 170 13.18 16.34 -7.54
C GLY A 170 13.41 14.85 -7.33
N ARG A 171 14.63 14.47 -6.92
CA ARG A 171 15.03 13.09 -6.61
C ARG A 171 15.24 12.90 -5.11
N PRO A 172 14.96 11.71 -4.54
CA PRO A 172 15.23 11.47 -3.13
C PRO A 172 16.69 11.78 -2.79
N GLY A 173 16.89 12.60 -1.76
CA GLY A 173 18.20 13.09 -1.34
C GLY A 173 18.61 14.45 -1.92
N GLU A 174 17.94 14.94 -2.95
CA GLU A 174 18.17 16.26 -3.55
C GLU A 174 17.64 17.37 -2.62
N SER A 175 18.33 18.53 -2.62
CA SER A 175 17.91 19.73 -1.89
C SER A 175 17.34 20.75 -2.86
N LEU A 176 16.16 21.27 -2.56
CA LEU A 176 15.43 22.23 -3.40
C LEU A 176 14.67 23.23 -2.53
N LEU A 177 14.14 24.30 -3.14
CA LEU A 177 13.32 25.28 -2.43
C LEU A 177 11.90 24.74 -2.27
N PHE A 178 11.38 24.80 -1.05
CA PHE A 178 10.01 24.43 -0.74
C PHE A 178 9.04 25.29 -1.52
N ASP A 179 7.98 24.66 -2.00
CA ASP A 179 6.91 25.26 -2.79
C ASP A 179 5.66 24.48 -2.37
N PRO A 180 4.70 25.11 -1.69
CA PRO A 180 3.52 24.42 -1.18
C PRO A 180 2.64 23.85 -2.30
N ASP A 181 2.73 24.35 -3.54
CA ASP A 181 1.95 23.83 -4.67
C ASP A 181 2.56 22.54 -5.23
N SER A 182 3.87 22.36 -5.11
CA SER A 182 4.61 21.22 -5.66
C SER A 182 5.09 20.20 -4.60
N HIS A 183 5.07 20.57 -3.31
CA HIS A 183 5.67 19.80 -2.23
C HIS A 183 4.71 19.55 -1.05
N GLU A 184 4.92 18.41 -0.39
CA GLU A 184 4.22 17.98 0.81
C GLU A 184 5.28 17.75 1.90
N ALA A 185 5.22 18.52 3.00
CA ALA A 185 6.20 18.40 4.07
C ALA A 185 5.84 17.27 5.04
N GLU A 186 6.79 16.41 5.39
CA GLU A 186 6.56 15.28 6.31
C GLU A 186 6.28 15.74 7.75
N SER A 187 6.81 16.90 8.16
CA SER A 187 6.65 17.44 9.51
C SER A 187 6.79 18.96 9.53
N GLY A 188 5.77 19.64 10.02
CA GLY A 188 5.68 21.11 9.96
C GLY A 188 5.45 21.59 8.53
N ALA A 189 4.95 22.81 8.34
CA ALA A 189 4.87 23.44 7.03
C ALA A 189 6.03 24.44 6.92
N PRO A 190 7.11 24.15 6.19
CA PRO A 190 8.18 25.11 5.94
C PRO A 190 7.62 26.35 5.24
N ASP A 191 8.24 27.50 5.46
CA ASP A 191 7.90 28.69 4.70
C ASP A 191 8.24 28.50 3.21
N ASN A 192 7.46 29.09 2.32
CA ASN A 192 7.72 29.06 0.88
C ASN A 192 9.13 29.60 0.59
N GLY A 193 9.91 28.86 -0.22
CA GLY A 193 11.30 29.17 -0.50
C GLY A 193 12.32 28.60 0.50
N THR A 194 11.88 27.91 1.57
CA THR A 194 12.83 27.26 2.51
C THR A 194 13.54 26.10 1.83
N VAL A 195 14.85 25.94 2.01
CA VAL A 195 15.57 24.76 1.49
C VAL A 195 15.10 23.51 2.22
N VAL A 196 14.63 22.52 1.46
CA VAL A 196 14.16 21.22 1.94
C VAL A 196 14.82 20.10 1.14
N ARG A 197 14.95 18.94 1.76
CA ARG A 197 15.44 17.71 1.15
C ARG A 197 14.28 16.84 0.71
N VAL A 198 14.34 16.35 -0.54
CA VAL A 198 13.35 15.43 -1.08
C VAL A 198 13.50 14.07 -0.42
N VAL A 199 12.40 13.57 0.16
CA VAL A 199 12.28 12.22 0.73
C VAL A 199 11.64 11.27 -0.27
N ARG A 200 10.64 11.76 -1.02
CA ARG A 200 9.95 11.03 -2.09
C ARG A 200 9.74 11.97 -3.28
N SER A 201 10.12 11.54 -4.49
CA SER A 201 9.83 12.30 -5.70
C SER A 201 8.35 12.57 -5.89
N GLY A 202 8.02 13.80 -6.30
CA GLY A 202 6.74 14.12 -6.91
C GLY A 202 6.81 13.92 -8.41
N TYR A 203 5.70 14.15 -9.10
CA TYR A 203 5.63 14.12 -10.55
C TYR A 203 4.78 15.26 -11.09
N ILE A 204 5.27 15.88 -12.15
CA ILE A 204 4.53 16.87 -12.94
C ILE A 204 4.22 16.28 -14.31
N TRP A 205 2.96 16.35 -14.70
CA TRP A 205 2.53 15.96 -16.02
C TRP A 205 2.61 17.15 -16.97
N ARG A 206 3.34 16.98 -18.08
CA ARG A 206 3.52 18.01 -19.11
C ARG A 206 2.70 17.63 -20.35
N GLY A 207 1.44 18.03 -20.34
CA GLY A 207 0.49 17.82 -21.44
C GLY A 207 0.66 18.79 -22.62
N ARG A 208 -0.45 19.13 -23.29
CA ARG A 208 -0.49 20.21 -24.31
C ARG A 208 -0.77 21.60 -23.71
N GLY A 209 -1.02 21.68 -22.41
CA GLY A 209 -1.31 22.92 -21.68
C GLY A 209 -0.29 23.17 -20.58
N GLU A 210 -0.72 23.92 -19.55
CA GLU A 210 0.11 24.18 -18.37
C GLU A 210 0.50 22.88 -17.66
N PRO A 211 1.75 22.77 -17.17
CA PRO A 211 2.17 21.62 -16.37
C PRO A 211 1.29 21.44 -15.13
N ILE A 212 0.80 20.23 -14.89
CA ILE A 212 -0.05 19.90 -13.75
C ILE A 212 0.72 19.01 -12.78
N VAL A 213 0.74 19.36 -11.50
CA VAL A 213 1.31 18.50 -10.45
C VAL A 213 0.44 17.25 -10.30
N ALA A 214 0.92 16.13 -10.83
CA ALA A 214 0.24 14.84 -10.74
C ALA A 214 0.43 14.20 -9.35
N ALA A 215 1.59 14.44 -8.72
CA ALA A 215 1.88 14.05 -7.35
C ALA A 215 2.88 15.02 -6.71
N LYS A 216 2.63 15.46 -5.47
CA LYS A 216 3.57 16.32 -4.73
C LYS A 216 4.78 15.53 -4.23
N ALA A 217 5.96 16.15 -4.25
CA ALA A 217 7.15 15.54 -3.68
C ALA A 217 7.07 15.62 -2.15
N ALA A 218 7.38 14.51 -1.46
CA ALA A 218 7.48 14.54 0.00
C ALA A 218 8.86 15.09 0.38
N VAL A 219 8.89 16.05 1.29
CA VAL A 219 10.11 16.77 1.67
C VAL A 219 10.27 16.86 3.19
N ALA A 220 11.51 16.98 3.62
CA ALA A 220 11.90 17.19 5.02
C ALA A 220 12.93 18.32 5.09
N LEU A 221 13.02 18.99 6.25
CA LEU A 221 14.09 19.96 6.52
C LEU A 221 15.46 19.26 6.65
#